data_AF-A0A7X9AGW7-F1
#
_entry.id   AF-A0A7X9AGW7-F1
#
_cell.length_a   1.000
_cell.length_b   1.000
_cell.length_c   1.000
_cell.angle_alpha   90.00
_cell.angle_beta   90.00
_cell.angle_gamma   90.00
#
_symmetry.space_group_name_H-M   'P 1'
#
loop_
_entity.id
_entity.type
_entity.pdbx_description
1 polymer ?
#
loop_
_entity_poly.entity_id
_entity_poly.type
_entity_poly.pdbx_seq_one_letter_code
_entity_poly.pdbx_strand_id
1 'polypeptide(L)'
;MKLINQESGRSMVEMLGVLAIMGLITVGAITMISAAMRSQKRTVVQDEVAQIVTGVRTILGEYDDFSGLDNTTIFVAMGMSDKNPYGGKYSLSVNPENIHQFILTIDGLNMSDCKFFKTKVWSDSIGYQLSDGTAGGAVATPNDCGASAGQNYIQITYGE
;
A
#
# COMPACT_ATOMS: atom_id res chain seq x y z
N MET A 1 19.94 67.84 14.27
CA MET A 1 18.99 66.82 14.77
C MET A 1 18.83 65.77 13.67
N LYS A 2 19.48 64.60 13.79
CA LYS A 2 19.49 63.57 12.74
C LYS A 2 18.37 62.58 13.07
N LEU A 3 17.25 62.62 12.35
CA LEU A 3 16.19 61.62 12.46
C LEU A 3 16.72 60.34 11.81
N ILE A 4 17.10 59.39 12.65
CA ILE A 4 17.59 58.07 12.22
C ILE A 4 16.38 57.33 11.61
N ASN A 5 16.52 56.91 10.35
CA ASN A 5 15.57 56.10 9.58
C ASN A 5 15.10 54.87 10.38
N GLN A 6 14.02 54.99 11.17
CA GLN A 6 13.35 53.88 11.84
C GLN A 6 12.35 53.13 10.95
N GLU A 7 12.08 53.63 9.73
CA GLU A 7 11.15 52.98 8.80
C GLU A 7 11.81 51.86 7.98
N SER A 8 13.12 51.96 7.69
CA SER A 8 13.82 50.97 6.86
C SER A 8 13.96 49.59 7.53
N GLY A 9 13.90 49.51 8.87
CA GLY A 9 13.98 48.23 9.61
C GLY A 9 12.64 47.53 9.83
N ARG A 10 11.53 48.28 9.91
CA ARG A 10 10.18 47.74 10.18
C ARG A 10 9.59 47.05 8.95
N SER A 11 9.86 47.58 7.75
CA SER A 11 9.43 46.99 6.48
C SER A 11 10.17 45.67 6.15
N MET A 12 11.45 45.54 6.53
CA MET A 12 12.17 44.27 6.41
C MET A 12 11.59 43.20 7.33
N VAL A 13 11.24 43.54 8.58
CA VAL A 13 10.64 42.59 9.52
C VAL A 13 9.27 42.10 9.05
N GLU A 14 8.43 42.97 8.47
CA GLU A 14 7.15 42.56 7.88
C GLU A 14 7.33 41.54 6.75
N MET A 15 8.30 41.77 5.85
CA MET A 15 8.56 40.84 4.75
C MET A 15 9.22 39.55 5.23
N LEU A 16 10.09 39.62 6.25
CA LEU A 16 10.66 38.43 6.90
C LEU A 16 9.59 37.58 7.60
N GLY A 17 8.57 38.22 8.20
CA GLY A 17 7.43 37.52 8.78
C GLY A 17 6.64 36.72 7.74
N VAL A 18 6.36 37.33 6.57
CA VAL A 18 5.67 36.63 5.47
C VAL A 18 6.54 35.52 4.89
N LEU A 19 7.86 35.74 4.74
CA LEU A 19 8.78 34.71 4.25
C LEU A 19 8.92 33.53 5.21
N ALA A 20 8.92 33.79 6.52
CA ALA A 20 8.93 32.75 7.54
C ALA A 20 7.65 31.89 7.48
N ILE A 21 6.48 32.54 7.32
CA ILE A 21 5.20 31.84 7.16
C ILE A 21 5.18 31.04 5.86
N MET A 22 5.62 31.61 4.73
CA MET A 22 5.71 30.91 3.45
C MET A 22 6.67 29.71 3.52
N GLY A 23 7.80 29.85 4.21
CA GLY A 23 8.75 28.76 4.47
C GLY A 23 8.12 27.62 5.27
N LEU A 24 7.31 27.92 6.28
CA LEU A 24 6.60 26.91 7.07
C LEU A 24 5.47 26.24 6.28
N ILE A 25 4.67 27.01 5.54
CA ILE A 25 3.58 26.47 4.71
C ILE A 25 4.13 25.55 3.62
N THR A 26 5.22 25.92 2.96
CA THR A 26 5.82 25.10 1.89
C THR A 26 6.30 23.75 2.41
N VAL A 27 7.01 23.70 3.54
CA VAL A 27 7.44 22.43 4.16
C VAL A 27 6.23 21.62 4.67
N GLY A 28 5.25 22.28 5.27
CA GLY A 28 4.00 21.64 5.73
C GLY A 28 3.18 21.04 4.58
N ALA A 29 3.05 21.76 3.47
CA ALA A 29 2.30 21.30 2.30
C ALA A 29 2.96 20.09 1.63
N ILE A 30 4.28 20.10 1.47
CA ILE A 30 5.02 18.99 0.82
C ILE A 30 4.88 17.70 1.62
N THR A 31 5.03 17.79 2.95
CA THR A 31 4.89 16.61 3.83
C THR A 31 3.46 16.08 3.83
N MET A 32 2.45 16.96 3.88
CA MET A 32 1.04 16.59 3.81
C MET A 32 0.69 15.90 2.49
N ILE A 33 1.14 16.44 1.36
CA ILE A 33 0.90 15.85 0.03
C ILE A 33 1.52 14.44 -0.04
N SER A 34 2.75 14.27 0.45
CA SER A 34 3.42 12.96 0.42
C SER A 34 2.70 11.90 1.28
N ALA A 35 2.12 12.31 2.41
CA ALA A 35 1.33 11.42 3.26
C ALA A 35 -0.02 11.07 2.61
N ALA A 36 -0.68 12.04 1.98
CA ALA A 36 -1.93 11.83 1.24
C ALA A 36 -1.72 10.87 0.06
N MET A 37 -0.64 11.01 -0.70
CA MET A 37 -0.29 10.09 -1.79
C MET A 37 -0.06 8.66 -1.27
N ARG A 38 0.62 8.48 -0.13
CA ARG A 38 0.79 7.15 0.47
C ARG A 38 -0.54 6.55 0.89
N SER A 39 -1.41 7.33 1.53
CA SER A 39 -2.75 6.88 1.91
C SER A 39 -3.58 6.49 0.68
N GLN A 40 -3.53 7.31 -0.38
CA GLN A 40 -4.22 7.02 -1.63
C GLN A 40 -3.73 5.71 -2.25
N LYS A 41 -2.42 5.50 -2.36
CA LYS A 41 -1.86 4.24 -2.85
C LYS A 41 -2.33 3.05 -2.02
N ARG A 42 -2.36 3.19 -0.69
CA ARG A 42 -2.88 2.15 0.20
C ARG A 42 -4.34 1.84 -0.12
N THR A 43 -5.21 2.83 -0.20
CA THR A 43 -6.63 2.64 -0.55
C THR A 43 -6.80 1.96 -1.91
N VAL A 44 -6.08 2.41 -2.93
CA VAL A 44 -6.13 1.79 -4.28
C VAL A 44 -5.77 0.30 -4.21
N VAL A 45 -4.71 -0.08 -3.49
CA VAL A 45 -4.36 -1.49 -3.31
C VAL A 45 -5.44 -2.27 -2.58
N GLN A 46 -6.11 -1.66 -1.59
CA GLN A 46 -7.19 -2.34 -0.88
C GLN A 46 -8.38 -2.63 -1.79
N ASP A 47 -8.73 -1.68 -2.66
CA ASP A 47 -9.81 -1.84 -3.63
C ASP A 47 -9.45 -2.84 -4.73
N GLU A 48 -8.23 -2.77 -5.28
CA GLU A 48 -7.72 -3.69 -6.28
C GLU A 48 -7.66 -5.14 -5.74
N VAL A 49 -7.20 -5.34 -4.50
CA VAL A 49 -7.21 -6.67 -3.87
C VAL A 49 -8.62 -7.22 -3.73
N ALA A 50 -9.58 -6.40 -3.30
CA ALA A 50 -10.97 -6.84 -3.20
C ALA A 50 -11.56 -7.23 -4.57
N GLN A 51 -11.22 -6.47 -5.61
CA GLN A 51 -11.60 -6.76 -6.99
C GLN A 51 -10.96 -8.07 -7.49
N ILE A 52 -9.67 -8.28 -7.24
CA ILE A 52 -8.95 -9.51 -7.60
C ILE A 52 -9.59 -10.73 -6.94
N VAL A 53 -9.79 -10.68 -5.62
CA VAL A 53 -10.38 -11.81 -4.87
C VAL A 53 -11.78 -12.14 -5.38
N THR A 54 -12.60 -11.13 -5.62
CA THR A 54 -13.95 -11.30 -6.17
C THR A 54 -13.91 -11.87 -7.60
N GLY A 55 -13.03 -11.36 -8.45
CA GLY A 55 -12.88 -11.83 -9.82
C GLY A 55 -12.35 -13.26 -9.91
N VAL A 56 -11.34 -13.61 -9.11
CA VAL A 56 -10.83 -14.99 -9.00
C VAL A 56 -11.94 -15.94 -8.56
N ARG A 57 -12.72 -15.59 -7.53
CA ARG A 57 -13.87 -16.40 -7.08
C ARG A 57 -14.98 -16.48 -8.13
N THR A 58 -15.18 -15.44 -8.94
CA THR A 58 -16.20 -15.45 -10.00
C THR A 58 -15.79 -16.35 -11.16
N ILE A 59 -14.51 -16.33 -11.55
CA ILE A 59 -13.99 -17.10 -12.68
C ILE A 59 -13.75 -18.56 -12.29
N LEU A 60 -13.20 -18.79 -11.11
CA LEU A 60 -12.77 -20.11 -10.65
C LEU A 60 -13.68 -20.74 -9.60
N GLY A 61 -14.66 -20.02 -9.05
CA GLY A 61 -15.56 -20.57 -8.02
C GLY A 61 -16.57 -21.60 -8.54
N GLU A 62 -16.67 -21.77 -9.87
CA GLU A 62 -17.40 -22.90 -10.46
C GLU A 62 -16.56 -24.19 -10.49
N TYR A 63 -15.24 -24.06 -10.36
CA TYR A 63 -14.33 -25.18 -10.25
C TYR A 63 -14.15 -25.55 -8.78
N ASP A 64 -14.00 -26.85 -8.53
CA ASP A 64 -13.80 -27.34 -7.16
C ASP A 64 -12.44 -26.88 -6.61
N ASP A 65 -11.45 -26.61 -7.47
CA ASP A 65 -10.09 -26.19 -7.08
C ASP A 65 -9.57 -24.98 -7.87
N PHE A 66 -8.46 -24.40 -7.38
CA PHE A 66 -7.77 -23.29 -8.04
C PHE A 66 -6.61 -23.76 -8.93
N SER A 67 -6.48 -25.05 -9.28
CA SER A 67 -5.32 -25.59 -10.01
C SER A 67 -5.11 -24.97 -11.40
N GLY A 68 -6.19 -24.49 -12.02
CA GLY A 68 -6.16 -23.78 -13.31
C GLY A 68 -5.70 -22.32 -13.23
N LEU A 69 -5.22 -21.86 -12.07
CA LEU A 69 -4.83 -20.49 -11.85
C LEU A 69 -3.56 -20.13 -12.63
N ASP A 70 -3.75 -19.43 -13.74
CA ASP A 70 -2.69 -18.76 -14.47
C ASP A 70 -2.83 -17.25 -14.31
N ASN A 71 -1.79 -16.64 -13.73
CA ASN A 71 -1.70 -15.20 -13.51
C ASN A 71 -2.00 -14.40 -14.77
N THR A 72 -1.39 -14.77 -15.89
CA THR A 72 -1.48 -13.94 -17.10
C THR A 72 -2.89 -13.94 -17.67
N THR A 73 -3.55 -15.10 -17.67
CA THR A 73 -4.89 -15.26 -18.22
C THR A 73 -5.95 -14.64 -17.31
N ILE A 74 -5.84 -14.78 -15.99
CA ILE A 74 -6.87 -14.31 -15.04
C ILE A 74 -6.93 -12.78 -14.97
N PHE A 75 -5.80 -12.09 -14.89
CA PHE A 75 -5.80 -10.62 -14.87
C PHE A 75 -6.40 -10.05 -16.16
N VAL A 76 -6.12 -10.67 -17.31
CA VAL A 76 -6.73 -10.30 -18.59
C VAL A 76 -8.24 -10.56 -18.59
N ALA A 77 -8.69 -11.72 -18.08
CA ALA A 77 -10.10 -12.05 -17.99
C ALA A 77 -10.89 -11.09 -17.08
N MET A 78 -10.26 -10.57 -16.01
CA MET A 78 -10.83 -9.54 -15.15
C MET A 78 -10.72 -8.12 -15.74
N GLY A 79 -10.01 -7.93 -16.86
CA GLY A 79 -9.78 -6.63 -17.48
C GLY A 79 -8.88 -5.71 -16.65
N MET A 80 -7.99 -6.26 -15.83
CA MET A 80 -7.09 -5.49 -14.98
C MET A 80 -5.61 -5.76 -15.26
N SER A 81 -4.76 -4.84 -14.83
CA SER A 81 -3.30 -4.97 -14.92
C SER A 81 -2.77 -5.74 -13.70
N ASP A 82 -1.75 -6.57 -13.91
CA ASP A 82 -1.01 -7.24 -12.83
C ASP A 82 -0.09 -6.26 -12.07
N LYS A 83 0.11 -5.02 -12.55
CA LYS A 83 0.95 -4.02 -11.89
C LYS A 83 0.25 -3.30 -10.74
N ASN A 84 0.96 -3.11 -9.64
CA ASN A 84 0.49 -2.37 -8.47
C ASN A 84 1.01 -0.91 -8.40
N PRO A 85 0.41 -0.02 -7.59
CA PRO A 85 0.80 1.39 -7.45
C PRO A 85 2.20 1.66 -6.89
N TYR A 86 2.90 0.63 -6.41
CA TYR A 86 4.27 0.71 -5.89
C TYR A 86 5.32 0.39 -6.96
N GLY A 87 4.90 0.04 -8.17
CA GLY A 87 5.78 -0.36 -9.27
C GLY A 87 6.12 -1.86 -9.27
N GLY A 88 5.56 -2.60 -8.32
CA GLY A 88 5.56 -4.04 -8.26
C GLY A 88 4.37 -4.65 -8.99
N LYS A 89 4.08 -5.92 -8.68
CA LYS A 89 2.99 -6.71 -9.24
C LYS A 89 2.11 -7.36 -8.17
N TYR A 90 0.90 -7.69 -8.60
CA TYR A 90 0.03 -8.68 -8.01
C TYR A 90 0.32 -10.02 -8.68
N SER A 91 0.52 -11.05 -7.88
CA SER A 91 0.63 -12.42 -8.39
C SER A 91 -0.22 -13.35 -7.54
N LEU A 92 -0.94 -14.22 -8.21
CA LEU A 92 -1.75 -15.28 -7.66
C LEU A 92 -0.98 -16.60 -7.80
N SER A 93 -1.14 -17.47 -6.82
CA SER A 93 -0.63 -18.83 -6.85
C SER A 93 -1.57 -19.74 -6.09
N VAL A 94 -1.58 -21.03 -6.42
CA VAL A 94 -2.34 -22.03 -5.66
C VAL A 94 -1.57 -22.38 -4.41
N ASN A 95 -2.25 -22.53 -3.28
CA ASN A 95 -1.60 -23.05 -2.08
C ASN A 95 -1.23 -24.53 -2.31
N PRO A 96 0.07 -24.91 -2.26
CA PRO A 96 0.47 -26.30 -2.48
C PRO A 96 -0.05 -27.27 -1.40
N GLU A 97 -0.42 -26.76 -0.21
CA GLU A 97 -0.95 -27.56 0.89
C GLU A 97 -2.46 -27.79 0.78
N ASN A 98 -3.18 -26.89 0.13
CA ASN A 98 -4.62 -27.00 -0.13
C ASN A 98 -4.96 -26.35 -1.47
N ILE A 99 -5.31 -27.18 -2.46
CA ILE A 99 -5.65 -26.72 -3.82
C ILE A 99 -6.96 -25.92 -3.90
N HIS A 100 -7.79 -25.98 -2.85
CA HIS A 100 -8.98 -25.15 -2.65
C HIS A 100 -8.65 -23.77 -2.07
N GLN A 101 -7.35 -23.43 -1.97
CA GLN A 101 -6.88 -22.14 -1.53
C GLN A 101 -5.94 -21.52 -2.55
N PHE A 102 -6.00 -20.19 -2.65
CA PHE A 102 -5.08 -19.40 -3.46
C PHE A 102 -4.42 -18.30 -2.63
N ILE A 103 -3.22 -17.94 -3.02
CA ILE A 103 -2.37 -16.96 -2.37
C ILE A 103 -2.22 -15.77 -3.31
N LEU A 104 -2.68 -14.60 -2.87
CA LEU A 104 -2.41 -13.32 -3.51
C LEU A 104 -1.16 -12.68 -2.90
N THR A 105 -0.18 -12.43 -3.74
CA THR A 105 1.08 -11.79 -3.40
C THR A 105 1.11 -10.36 -3.94
N ILE A 106 1.50 -9.41 -3.08
CA ILE A 106 1.70 -8.01 -3.43
C ILE A 106 3.19 -7.69 -3.24
N ASP A 107 3.92 -7.47 -4.33
CA ASP A 107 5.36 -7.20 -4.30
C ASP A 107 5.72 -5.72 -4.45
N GLY A 108 7.01 -5.40 -4.38
CA GLY A 108 7.49 -4.03 -4.61
C GLY A 108 7.26 -3.08 -3.43
N LEU A 109 6.97 -3.61 -2.24
CA LEU A 109 6.59 -2.80 -1.09
C LEU A 109 7.81 -2.22 -0.36
N ASN A 110 7.65 -0.99 0.09
CA ASN A 110 8.56 -0.39 1.07
C ASN A 110 8.26 -0.93 2.46
N MET A 111 9.24 -0.87 3.36
CA MET A 111 9.12 -1.38 4.74
C MET A 111 7.86 -0.87 5.47
N SER A 112 7.56 0.42 5.38
CA SER A 112 6.39 1.03 6.05
C SER A 112 5.06 0.50 5.50
N ASP A 113 4.95 0.36 4.18
CA ASP A 113 3.72 -0.09 3.52
C ASP A 113 3.54 -1.60 3.66
N CYS A 114 4.62 -2.38 3.59
CA CYS A 114 4.61 -3.80 3.91
C CYS A 114 4.08 -4.05 5.33
N LYS A 115 4.61 -3.33 6.33
CA LYS A 115 4.11 -3.45 7.72
C LYS A 115 2.64 -3.07 7.81
N PHE A 116 2.24 -1.98 7.19
CA PHE A 116 0.83 -1.56 7.17
C PHE A 116 -0.08 -2.66 6.61
N PHE A 117 0.26 -3.21 5.44
CA PHE A 117 -0.56 -4.24 4.79
C PHE A 117 -0.52 -5.59 5.52
N LYS A 118 0.62 -5.94 6.12
CA LYS A 118 0.73 -7.10 7.02
C LYS A 118 -0.28 -7.00 8.16
N THR A 119 -0.37 -5.82 8.79
CA THR A 119 -1.27 -5.60 9.93
C THR A 119 -2.74 -5.40 9.56
N LYS A 120 -3.04 -5.39 8.26
CA LYS A 120 -4.39 -5.18 7.77
C LYS A 120 -5.20 -6.47 7.92
N VAL A 121 -6.46 -6.32 8.29
CA VAL A 121 -7.46 -7.38 8.13
C VAL A 121 -7.89 -7.42 6.67
N TRP A 122 -7.71 -8.58 6.04
CA TRP A 122 -8.17 -8.84 4.69
C TRP A 122 -9.49 -9.63 4.79
N SER A 123 -10.56 -9.11 4.20
CA SER A 123 -11.87 -9.79 4.28
C SER A 123 -11.74 -11.17 3.68
N ASP A 124 -12.27 -12.17 4.37
CA ASP A 124 -12.32 -13.57 3.92
C ASP A 124 -10.95 -14.22 3.65
N SER A 125 -9.85 -13.60 4.11
CA SER A 125 -8.54 -14.25 4.09
C SER A 125 -8.48 -15.31 5.18
N ILE A 126 -7.94 -16.47 4.85
CA ILE A 126 -7.58 -17.45 5.87
C ILE A 126 -6.35 -16.97 6.64
N GLY A 127 -6.25 -17.37 7.91
CA GLY A 127 -5.08 -17.03 8.72
C GLY A 127 -5.09 -15.62 9.29
N TYR A 128 -6.25 -14.92 9.29
CA TYR A 128 -6.45 -13.83 10.24
C TYR A 128 -6.32 -14.39 11.65
N GLN A 129 -5.16 -14.18 12.27
CA GLN A 129 -4.93 -14.55 13.66
C GLN A 129 -4.58 -13.32 14.49
N LEU A 130 -5.28 -13.20 15.61
CA LEU A 130 -4.91 -12.33 16.70
C LEU A 130 -3.97 -13.14 17.60
N SER A 131 -2.66 -12.93 17.50
CA SER A 131 -1.73 -13.37 18.52
C SER A 131 -0.58 -12.39 18.65
N ASP A 132 -0.29 -12.02 19.90
CA ASP A 132 0.74 -11.05 20.31
C ASP A 132 0.52 -9.58 19.89
N GLY A 133 -0.75 -9.16 19.83
CA GLY A 133 -1.12 -7.74 19.74
C GLY A 133 -0.88 -7.07 18.38
N THR A 134 -0.43 -7.82 17.37
CA THR A 134 -0.36 -7.36 15.98
C THR A 134 -1.24 -8.25 15.11
N ALA A 135 -2.45 -7.79 14.81
CA ALA A 135 -3.42 -8.49 13.98
C ALA A 135 -2.99 -8.45 12.51
N GLY A 136 -3.09 -9.56 11.76
CA GLY A 136 -2.81 -9.55 10.33
C GLY A 136 -3.39 -10.76 9.61
N GLY A 137 -3.98 -10.55 8.43
CA GLY A 137 -4.41 -11.62 7.52
C GLY A 137 -3.37 -11.95 6.44
N ALA A 138 -2.17 -11.40 6.55
CA ALA A 138 -1.11 -11.52 5.54
C ALA A 138 0.24 -11.89 6.16
N VAL A 139 0.99 -12.72 5.46
CA VAL A 139 2.37 -13.09 5.78
C VAL A 139 3.32 -12.15 5.05
N ALA A 140 4.23 -11.51 5.80
CA ALA A 140 5.21 -10.59 5.23
C ALA A 140 6.58 -11.23 5.02
N THR A 141 7.17 -10.99 3.87
CA THR A 141 8.44 -11.60 3.45
C THR A 141 9.28 -10.63 2.60
N PRO A 142 10.61 -10.82 2.55
CA PRO A 142 11.41 -11.64 3.45
C PRO A 142 11.61 -10.94 4.82
N ASN A 143 11.93 -11.73 5.85
CA ASN A 143 12.25 -11.24 7.20
C ASN A 143 11.23 -10.26 7.80
N ASP A 144 9.93 -10.50 7.59
CA ASP A 144 8.86 -9.70 8.17
C ASP A 144 8.93 -8.20 7.83
N CYS A 145 9.00 -7.88 6.53
CA CYS A 145 9.23 -6.54 5.99
C CYS A 145 10.63 -5.95 6.31
N GLY A 146 11.65 -6.80 6.47
CA GLY A 146 13.02 -6.39 6.80
C GLY A 146 13.92 -6.09 5.61
N ALA A 147 13.43 -6.21 4.37
CA ALA A 147 14.22 -6.01 3.16
C ALA A 147 14.40 -4.54 2.80
N SER A 148 15.31 -4.27 1.85
CA SER A 148 15.49 -2.92 1.28
C SER A 148 14.20 -2.41 0.63
N ALA A 149 14.10 -1.09 0.43
CA ALA A 149 12.95 -0.45 -0.20
C ALA A 149 12.62 -1.11 -1.56
N GLY A 150 11.35 -1.44 -1.78
CA GLY A 150 10.88 -2.11 -2.99
C GLY A 150 11.14 -3.62 -3.09
N GLN A 151 11.71 -4.26 -2.06
CA GLN A 151 11.99 -5.71 -2.06
C GLN A 151 11.07 -6.51 -1.14
N ASN A 152 10.19 -5.84 -0.40
CA ASN A 152 9.26 -6.53 0.48
C ASN A 152 8.01 -6.93 -0.30
N TYR A 153 7.43 -8.06 0.09
CA TYR A 153 6.14 -8.50 -0.41
C TYR A 153 5.30 -9.07 0.72
N ILE A 154 3.98 -9.04 0.56
CA ILE A 154 3.05 -9.70 1.45
C ILE A 154 2.26 -10.76 0.68
N GLN A 155 1.89 -11.82 1.37
CA GLN A 155 1.08 -12.92 0.84
C GLN A 155 -0.18 -13.04 1.67
N ILE A 156 -1.32 -13.06 1.00
CA ILE A 156 -2.64 -13.18 1.62
C ILE A 156 -3.27 -14.44 1.07
N THR A 157 -3.68 -15.33 1.94
CA THR A 157 -4.28 -16.60 1.51
C THR A 157 -5.79 -16.52 1.61
N TYR A 158 -6.49 -17.08 0.61
CA TYR A 158 -7.95 -17.08 0.49
C TYR A 158 -8.44 -18.47 0.08
N GLY A 159 -9.68 -18.79 0.40
CA GLY A 159 -10.30 -20.09 0.09
C GLY A 159 -10.72 -20.83 1.36
N GLU A 160 -11.19 -22.06 1.21
CA GLU A 160 -11.56 -22.95 2.30
C GLU A 160 -10.68 -24.20 2.29
#